data_AF-A0A820G9B4-F1
#
_entry.id   AF-A0A820G9B4-F1
#
_cell.length_a   1.000
_cell.length_b   1.000
_cell.length_c   1.000
_cell.angle_alpha   90.00
_cell.angle_beta   90.00
_cell.angle_gamma   90.00
#
_symmetry.space_group_name_H-M   'P 1'
#
loop_
_entity.id
_entity.type
_entity.pdbx_description
1 polymer ?
#
loop_
_entity_poly.entity_id
_entity_poly.type
_entity_poly.pdbx_seq_one_letter_code
_entity_poly.pdbx_strand_id
1 'polypeptide(L)'
;MQETDYIRGGLAEKLLAQGISIQEKTTILIQDKNFVIYPNVFNPIVYSATLCFTYSFLNLIQRLKPQHLLELGTGAGYNAVLTALNGASYVMCTDVSQVAVNNAQENIDNHQLGNRVTVVCSDVFDSLPSEWRNKFDLIFWNFPFNHINKSVSELTDLERCVFDRKHEAIDICSRDIREFLVPYSGRAFFDFSAAIASIEQFSNIAAKHNWKLQLVNEDKTTVDEESDFEELDLPIEDLPRSCRPTCFDKKKLKRLHNAATNHVGVSQTKLAREFGVAQSIIHYRLKKMGLKYYNRYKAPRYSQEQLQQAPKKCGKLRRQIITSNTLIIVDDEKYFSFSNDEMLQNVGFFSLDKEHALDNLALSVKGISKPFIGTTTGPAITANVYINSCLNKLLAFIEEHHGDDKYIFRRDLASSHYAKKTTTWLRQYKIKIVPKQVNPPNVPKARPI
;
A
#
# COMPACT_ATOMS: atom_id res chain seq x y z
N MET A 1 29.22 -26.30 9.44
CA MET A 1 28.92 -26.43 8.00
C MET A 1 28.44 -27.85 7.79
N GLN A 2 27.14 -28.08 7.94
CA GLN A 2 26.51 -29.27 7.38
C GLN A 2 25.92 -28.80 6.06
N GLU A 3 26.45 -29.33 4.96
CA GLU A 3 25.74 -29.35 3.69
C GLU A 3 24.41 -30.04 3.96
N THR A 4 23.31 -29.27 3.94
CA THR A 4 22.00 -29.85 3.77
C THR A 4 21.95 -30.37 2.34
N ASP A 5 22.38 -31.63 2.18
CA ASP A 5 22.01 -32.45 1.03
C ASP A 5 20.49 -32.35 0.89
N TYR A 6 20.06 -31.58 -0.12
CA TYR A 6 18.65 -31.45 -0.44
C TYR A 6 18.12 -32.85 -0.78
N ILE A 7 17.00 -33.18 -0.15
CA ILE A 7 16.37 -34.49 -0.12
C ILE A 7 16.28 -35.06 -1.56
N ARG A 8 17.10 -36.07 -1.85
CA ARG A 8 16.84 -37.00 -2.96
C ARG A 8 15.43 -37.56 -2.75
N GLY A 9 14.47 -37.21 -3.61
CA GLY A 9 13.15 -37.87 -3.69
C GLY A 9 11.89 -37.14 -3.16
N GLY A 10 11.92 -35.87 -2.74
CA GLY A 10 10.79 -35.24 -2.02
C GLY A 10 9.56 -34.82 -2.85
N LEU A 11 9.66 -33.69 -3.56
CA LEU A 11 8.53 -33.02 -4.25
C LEU A 11 8.93 -32.30 -5.54
N ALA A 12 10.03 -31.54 -5.53
CA ALA A 12 10.53 -30.82 -6.71
C ALA A 12 10.80 -31.76 -7.90
N GLU A 13 11.40 -32.92 -7.65
CA GLU A 13 11.65 -33.95 -8.68
C GLU A 13 10.34 -34.53 -9.24
N LYS A 14 9.30 -34.70 -8.40
CA LYS A 14 7.98 -35.18 -8.84
C LYS A 14 7.28 -34.14 -9.73
N LEU A 15 7.30 -32.87 -9.33
CA LEU A 15 6.73 -31.78 -10.12
C LEU A 15 7.51 -31.57 -11.43
N LEU A 16 8.83 -31.68 -11.41
CA LEU A 16 9.65 -31.68 -12.64
C LEU A 16 9.28 -32.84 -13.56
N ALA A 17 9.12 -34.06 -13.03
CA ALA A 17 8.69 -35.21 -13.83
C ALA A 17 7.28 -35.02 -14.43
N GLN A 18 6.35 -34.44 -13.67
CA GLN A 18 5.01 -34.07 -14.17
C GLN A 18 5.07 -32.96 -15.23
N GLY A 19 5.92 -31.95 -15.05
CA GLY A 19 6.12 -30.90 -16.05
C GLY A 19 6.70 -31.44 -17.36
N ILE A 20 7.66 -32.37 -17.27
CA ILE A 20 8.26 -33.06 -18.42
C ILE A 20 7.25 -33.96 -19.14
N SER A 21 6.26 -34.53 -18.43
CA SER A 21 5.26 -35.40 -19.06
C SER A 21 4.24 -34.66 -19.91
N ILE A 22 4.12 -33.33 -19.77
CA ILE A 22 3.23 -32.49 -20.60
C ILE A 22 3.86 -32.32 -21.98
N GLN A 23 3.28 -32.96 -22.99
CA GLN A 23 3.76 -32.93 -24.39
C GLN A 23 2.95 -32.00 -25.29
N GLU A 24 1.82 -31.47 -24.83
CA GLU A 24 0.93 -30.58 -25.59
C GLU A 24 0.81 -29.20 -24.94
N LYS A 25 0.44 -28.20 -25.75
CA LYS A 25 0.14 -26.86 -25.23
C LYS A 25 -1.09 -26.93 -24.31
N THR A 26 -0.99 -26.32 -23.15
CA THR A 26 -2.13 -26.17 -22.21
C THR A 26 -2.62 -24.73 -22.20
N THR A 27 -3.90 -24.52 -21.88
CA THR A 27 -4.45 -23.17 -21.67
C THR A 27 -4.85 -23.00 -20.21
N ILE A 28 -4.43 -21.90 -19.61
CA ILE A 28 -4.80 -21.53 -18.24
C ILE A 28 -5.58 -20.22 -18.22
N LEU A 29 -6.41 -20.04 -17.20
CA LEU A 29 -7.16 -18.80 -16.97
C LEU A 29 -6.61 -18.07 -15.74
N ILE A 30 -6.10 -16.85 -15.92
CA ILE A 30 -5.65 -15.97 -14.83
C ILE A 30 -6.38 -14.63 -14.96
N GLN A 31 -7.11 -14.21 -13.92
CA GLN A 31 -7.93 -12.98 -13.93
C GLN A 31 -8.81 -12.81 -15.19
N ASP A 32 -9.54 -13.86 -15.56
CA ASP A 32 -10.40 -13.89 -16.75
C ASP A 32 -9.65 -13.67 -18.09
N LYS A 33 -8.33 -13.93 -18.13
CA LYS A 33 -7.47 -13.91 -19.32
C LYS A 33 -6.89 -15.29 -19.59
N ASN A 34 -6.92 -15.70 -20.84
CA ASN A 34 -6.45 -17.01 -21.28
C ASN A 34 -4.97 -16.93 -21.66
N PHE A 35 -4.16 -17.83 -21.14
CA PHE A 35 -2.74 -17.94 -21.47
C PHE A 35 -2.44 -19.33 -21.97
N VAL A 36 -1.74 -19.40 -23.10
CA VAL A 36 -1.19 -20.64 -23.64
C VAL A 36 0.12 -20.91 -22.91
N ILE A 37 0.35 -22.17 -22.51
CA ILE A 37 1.60 -22.64 -21.91
C ILE A 37 2.14 -23.75 -22.78
N TYR A 38 3.38 -23.61 -23.24
CA TYR A 38 4.07 -24.61 -24.06
C TYR A 38 4.57 -25.78 -23.20
N PRO A 39 4.76 -26.96 -23.81
CA PRO A 39 5.58 -28.02 -23.23
C PRO A 39 6.95 -27.50 -22.79
N ASN A 40 7.48 -28.00 -21.68
CA ASN A 40 8.77 -27.61 -21.09
C ASN A 40 8.90 -26.14 -20.66
N VAL A 41 7.83 -25.35 -20.72
CA VAL A 41 7.75 -24.04 -20.06
C VAL A 41 7.11 -24.24 -18.69
N PHE A 42 7.61 -23.51 -17.68
CA PHE A 42 7.13 -23.60 -16.32
C PHE A 42 5.60 -23.41 -16.24
N ASN A 43 4.87 -24.48 -15.85
CA ASN A 43 3.42 -24.53 -15.96
C ASN A 43 2.73 -24.34 -14.59
N PRO A 44 1.95 -23.25 -14.39
CA PRO A 44 1.25 -23.00 -13.13
C PRO A 44 0.22 -24.06 -12.73
N ILE A 45 -0.22 -24.95 -13.63
CA ILE A 45 -1.06 -26.10 -13.28
C ILE A 45 -0.25 -27.10 -12.43
N VAL A 46 1.00 -27.36 -12.82
CA VAL A 46 1.90 -28.27 -12.11
C VAL A 46 2.47 -27.59 -10.87
N TYR A 47 2.85 -26.32 -11.01
CA TYR A 47 3.45 -25.52 -9.94
C TYR A 47 2.45 -24.52 -9.36
N SER A 48 1.35 -25.03 -8.80
CA SER A 48 0.17 -24.26 -8.36
C SER A 48 0.48 -23.12 -7.39
N ALA A 49 1.48 -23.27 -6.52
CA ALA A 49 1.97 -22.21 -5.62
C ALA A 49 2.37 -20.92 -6.35
N THR A 50 2.75 -21.01 -7.63
CA THR A 50 3.10 -19.86 -8.47
C THR A 50 1.91 -18.93 -8.74
N LEU A 51 0.68 -19.45 -8.69
CA LEU A 51 -0.50 -18.60 -8.78
C LEU A 51 -0.61 -17.67 -7.56
N CYS A 52 -0.20 -18.09 -6.37
CA CYS A 52 -0.19 -17.22 -5.18
C CYS A 52 0.78 -16.05 -5.33
N PHE A 53 1.99 -16.31 -5.86
CA PHE A 53 2.97 -15.27 -6.22
C PHE A 53 2.40 -14.32 -7.27
N THR A 54 1.78 -14.88 -8.32
CA THR A 54 1.12 -14.09 -9.38
C THR A 54 0.06 -13.15 -8.81
N TYR A 55 -0.87 -13.64 -7.97
CA TYR A 55 -1.90 -12.77 -7.39
C TYR A 55 -1.33 -11.71 -6.44
N SER A 56 -0.28 -12.04 -5.70
CA SER A 56 0.44 -11.09 -4.84
C SER A 56 1.10 -9.98 -5.67
N PHE A 57 1.76 -10.34 -6.77
CA PHE A 57 2.34 -9.41 -7.73
C PHE A 57 1.27 -8.52 -8.38
N LEU A 58 0.12 -9.07 -8.77
CA LEU A 58 -0.97 -8.29 -9.36
C LEU A 58 -1.54 -7.24 -8.37
N ASN A 59 -1.63 -7.58 -7.08
CA ASN A 59 -2.02 -6.62 -6.05
C ASN A 59 -0.96 -5.53 -5.86
N LEU A 60 0.33 -5.88 -5.97
CA LEU A 60 1.43 -4.93 -5.88
C LEU A 60 1.37 -3.91 -7.02
N ILE A 61 1.27 -4.35 -8.27
CA ILE A 61 1.26 -3.44 -9.42
C ILE A 61 0.01 -2.54 -9.46
N GLN A 62 -1.14 -2.99 -8.94
CA GLN A 62 -2.33 -2.14 -8.81
C GLN A 62 -2.11 -0.96 -7.85
N ARG A 63 -1.28 -1.17 -6.82
CA ARG A 63 -0.91 -0.14 -5.83
C ARG A 63 0.19 0.77 -6.35
N LEU A 64 1.23 0.20 -6.96
CA LEU A 64 2.41 0.94 -7.43
C LEU A 64 2.18 1.66 -8.77
N LYS A 65 1.36 1.08 -9.65
CA LYS A 65 1.08 1.58 -11.01
C LYS A 65 2.35 1.92 -11.80
N PRO A 66 3.29 0.96 -11.95
CA PRO A 66 4.55 1.19 -12.67
C PRO A 66 4.29 1.62 -14.11
N GLN A 67 5.09 2.55 -14.65
CA GLN A 67 4.98 2.93 -16.05
C GLN A 67 5.83 2.01 -16.92
N HIS A 68 7.05 1.71 -16.48
CA HIS A 68 7.95 0.77 -17.13
C HIS A 68 8.32 -0.39 -16.19
N LEU A 69 7.94 -1.61 -16.58
CA LEU A 69 8.30 -2.85 -15.88
C LEU A 69 9.38 -3.61 -16.67
N LEU A 70 10.35 -4.18 -15.97
CA LEU A 70 11.14 -5.31 -16.45
C LEU A 70 10.79 -6.57 -15.64
N GLU A 71 10.34 -7.62 -16.30
CA GLU A 71 10.21 -8.96 -15.71
C GLU A 71 11.39 -9.84 -16.14
N LEU A 72 12.09 -10.40 -15.16
CA LEU A 72 13.12 -11.41 -15.38
C LEU A 72 12.50 -12.81 -15.24
N GLY A 73 12.93 -13.78 -16.06
CA GLY A 73 12.42 -15.16 -16.02
C GLY A 73 10.90 -15.24 -16.23
N THR A 74 10.40 -14.68 -17.32
CA THR A 74 8.96 -14.47 -17.56
C THR A 74 8.19 -15.76 -17.85
N GLY A 75 8.87 -16.86 -18.21
CA GLY A 75 8.24 -18.11 -18.61
C GLY A 75 7.25 -17.88 -19.75
N ALA A 76 5.97 -18.16 -19.52
CA ALA A 76 4.92 -17.94 -20.51
C ALA A 76 4.44 -16.49 -20.64
N GLY A 77 5.00 -15.52 -19.90
CA GLY A 77 4.71 -14.10 -20.10
C GLY A 77 3.42 -13.58 -19.48
N TYR A 78 2.71 -14.37 -18.66
CA TYR A 78 1.40 -13.98 -18.14
C TYR A 78 1.46 -12.76 -17.19
N ASN A 79 2.50 -12.66 -16.36
CA ASN A 79 2.69 -11.50 -15.48
C ASN A 79 2.94 -10.21 -16.29
N ALA A 80 3.88 -10.24 -17.24
CA ALA A 80 4.15 -9.14 -18.15
C ALA A 80 2.89 -8.66 -18.90
N VAL A 81 2.12 -9.59 -19.48
CA VAL A 81 0.85 -9.29 -20.14
C VAL A 81 -0.15 -8.66 -19.18
N LEU A 82 -0.35 -9.26 -18.01
CA LEU A 82 -1.27 -8.74 -17.00
C LEU A 82 -0.85 -7.36 -16.50
N THR A 83 0.45 -7.07 -16.37
CA THR A 83 0.95 -5.75 -16.00
C THR A 83 0.62 -4.71 -17.06
N ALA A 84 0.83 -5.03 -18.33
CA ALA A 84 0.43 -4.13 -19.41
C ALA A 84 -1.09 -3.89 -19.42
N LEU A 85 -1.90 -4.95 -19.26
CA LEU A 85 -3.36 -4.82 -19.16
C LEU A 85 -3.81 -3.98 -17.96
N ASN A 86 -3.03 -3.94 -16.88
CA ASN A 86 -3.26 -3.10 -15.70
C ASN A 86 -2.73 -1.66 -15.85
N GLY A 87 -2.33 -1.25 -17.05
CA GLY A 87 -2.06 0.14 -17.38
C GLY A 87 -0.60 0.57 -17.33
N ALA A 88 0.35 -0.38 -17.28
CA ALA A 88 1.76 -0.04 -17.55
C ALA A 88 1.91 0.49 -18.98
N SER A 89 2.75 1.51 -19.14
CA SER A 89 3.02 2.13 -20.45
C SER A 89 3.85 1.20 -21.32
N TYR A 90 4.86 0.55 -20.73
CA TYR A 90 5.70 -0.43 -21.41
C TYR A 90 6.14 -1.54 -20.45
N VAL A 91 6.24 -2.76 -20.96
CA VAL A 91 6.77 -3.91 -20.23
C VAL A 91 7.83 -4.58 -21.10
N MET A 92 9.04 -4.73 -20.56
CA MET A 92 10.03 -5.66 -21.08
C MET A 92 9.96 -6.93 -20.24
N CYS A 93 9.99 -8.09 -20.88
CA CYS A 93 10.15 -9.35 -20.17
C CYS A 93 11.27 -10.17 -20.81
N THR A 94 11.91 -11.01 -20.01
CA THR A 94 13.08 -11.77 -20.45
C THR A 94 13.00 -13.21 -19.96
N ASP A 95 13.57 -14.12 -20.73
CA ASP A 95 13.79 -15.49 -20.29
C ASP A 95 15.06 -16.04 -20.96
N VAL A 96 15.75 -16.97 -20.30
CA VAL A 96 16.93 -17.63 -20.85
C VAL A 96 16.56 -18.72 -21.86
N SER A 97 15.34 -19.29 -21.74
CA SER A 97 14.86 -20.30 -22.69
C SER A 97 14.19 -19.66 -23.89
N GLN A 98 14.69 -19.97 -25.09
CA GLN A 98 14.04 -19.55 -26.33
C GLN A 98 12.62 -20.11 -26.48
N VAL A 99 12.34 -21.28 -25.88
CA VAL A 99 10.99 -21.87 -25.87
C VAL A 99 10.03 -21.01 -25.04
N ALA A 100 10.47 -20.55 -23.87
CA ALA A 100 9.71 -19.63 -23.03
C ALA A 100 9.48 -18.28 -23.73
N VAL A 101 10.51 -17.73 -24.39
CA VAL A 101 10.38 -16.49 -25.19
C VAL A 101 9.33 -16.63 -26.28
N ASN A 102 9.34 -17.74 -27.03
CA ASN A 102 8.35 -18.00 -28.07
C ASN A 102 6.93 -18.13 -27.48
N ASN A 103 6.80 -18.77 -26.32
CA ASN A 103 5.53 -18.91 -25.64
C ASN A 103 5.00 -17.54 -25.14
N ALA A 104 5.85 -16.73 -24.52
CA ALA A 104 5.52 -15.38 -24.08
C ALA A 104 5.10 -14.50 -25.26
N GLN A 105 5.81 -14.57 -26.39
CA GLN A 105 5.44 -13.85 -27.61
C GLN A 105 4.03 -14.23 -28.10
N GLU A 106 3.69 -15.53 -28.14
CA GLU A 106 2.33 -15.96 -28.50
C GLU A 106 1.28 -15.37 -27.56
N ASN A 107 1.53 -15.34 -26.25
CA ASN A 107 0.61 -14.73 -25.29
C ASN A 107 0.50 -13.21 -25.44
N ILE A 108 1.60 -12.52 -25.76
CA ILE A 108 1.60 -11.08 -26.07
C ILE A 108 0.73 -10.80 -27.30
N ASP A 109 0.87 -11.62 -28.34
CA ASP A 109 0.15 -11.49 -29.60
C ASP A 109 -1.36 -11.80 -29.43
N ASN A 110 -1.68 -12.88 -28.70
CA ASN A 110 -3.04 -13.27 -28.36
C ASN A 110 -3.81 -12.16 -27.60
N HIS A 111 -3.08 -11.32 -26.85
CA HIS A 111 -3.64 -10.17 -26.14
C HIS A 111 -3.47 -8.83 -26.87
N GLN A 112 -2.90 -8.84 -28.09
CA GLN A 112 -2.70 -7.66 -28.93
C GLN A 112 -1.82 -6.58 -28.26
N LEU A 113 -0.75 -7.04 -27.59
CA LEU A 113 0.11 -6.18 -26.77
C LEU A 113 1.50 -5.92 -27.36
N GLY A 114 1.79 -6.34 -28.59
CA GLY A 114 3.13 -6.21 -29.20
C GLY A 114 3.69 -4.78 -29.25
N ASN A 115 2.84 -3.75 -29.19
CA ASN A 115 3.27 -2.34 -29.13
C ASN A 115 3.66 -1.86 -27.71
N ARG A 116 3.39 -2.65 -26.67
CA ARG A 116 3.60 -2.31 -25.26
C ARG A 116 4.38 -3.35 -24.48
N VAL A 117 4.47 -4.57 -24.99
CA VAL A 117 5.19 -5.66 -24.34
C VAL A 117 6.19 -6.24 -25.33
N THR A 118 7.44 -6.34 -24.90
CA THR A 118 8.51 -6.96 -25.69
C THR A 118 9.18 -8.04 -24.86
N VAL A 119 9.34 -9.21 -25.45
CA VAL A 119 10.09 -10.32 -24.85
C VAL A 119 11.47 -10.43 -25.49
N VAL A 120 12.50 -10.67 -24.68
CA VAL A 120 13.90 -10.81 -25.12
C VAL A 120 14.50 -12.10 -24.55
N CYS A 121 15.16 -12.90 -25.38
CA CYS A 121 15.98 -14.02 -24.91
C CYS A 121 17.24 -13.47 -24.24
N SER A 122 17.37 -13.63 -22.92
CA SER A 122 18.45 -13.05 -22.13
C SER A 122 18.71 -13.88 -20.88
N ASP A 123 19.99 -14.08 -20.55
CA ASP A 123 20.41 -14.55 -19.23
C ASP A 123 20.49 -13.32 -18.30
N VAL A 124 19.53 -13.23 -17.37
CA VAL A 124 19.32 -12.06 -16.50
C VAL A 124 19.31 -10.75 -17.29
N PHE A 125 20.43 -10.03 -17.38
CA PHE A 125 20.55 -8.72 -18.05
C PHE A 125 21.41 -8.73 -19.33
N ASP A 126 22.02 -9.86 -19.70
CA ASP A 126 23.11 -9.91 -20.69
C ASP A 126 22.73 -9.41 -22.08
N SER A 127 21.50 -9.67 -22.52
CA SER A 127 21.03 -9.30 -23.86
C SER A 127 20.07 -8.10 -23.86
N LEU A 128 19.99 -7.36 -22.75
CA LEU A 128 19.13 -6.19 -22.67
C LEU A 128 19.74 -5.01 -23.45
N PRO A 129 18.95 -4.31 -24.28
CA PRO A 129 19.47 -3.17 -25.02
C PRO A 129 19.93 -2.04 -24.10
N SER A 130 21.08 -1.45 -24.40
CA SER A 130 21.71 -0.42 -23.56
C SER A 130 20.83 0.82 -23.34
N GLU A 131 19.93 1.12 -24.27
CA GLU A 131 18.98 2.21 -24.17
C GLU A 131 17.93 2.02 -23.07
N TRP A 132 17.79 0.82 -22.50
CA TRP A 132 16.91 0.53 -21.37
C TRP A 132 17.57 0.68 -20.00
N ARG A 133 18.86 1.07 -19.95
CA ARG A 133 19.52 1.47 -18.70
C ARG A 133 18.77 2.65 -18.06
N ASN A 134 18.62 2.62 -16.74
CA ASN A 134 17.93 3.64 -15.94
C ASN A 134 16.45 3.92 -16.32
N LYS A 135 15.74 2.98 -16.98
CA LYS A 135 14.36 3.23 -17.47
C LYS A 135 13.24 2.53 -16.71
N PHE A 136 13.54 1.50 -15.93
CA PHE A 136 12.51 0.70 -15.27
C PHE A 136 12.14 1.27 -13.89
N ASP A 137 10.86 1.58 -13.68
CA ASP A 137 10.33 1.96 -12.37
C ASP A 137 10.26 0.75 -11.44
N LEU A 138 10.04 -0.42 -12.04
CA LEU A 138 9.86 -1.68 -11.36
C LEU A 138 10.62 -2.78 -12.10
N ILE A 139 11.45 -3.52 -11.37
CA ILE A 139 12.00 -4.80 -11.81
C ILE A 139 11.37 -5.88 -10.94
N PHE A 140 10.89 -6.95 -11.56
CA PHE A 140 10.25 -8.07 -10.90
C PHE A 140 10.89 -9.39 -11.33
N TRP A 141 11.10 -10.29 -10.38
CA TRP A 141 11.57 -11.64 -10.69
C TRP A 141 11.01 -12.67 -9.69
N ASN A 142 10.25 -13.63 -10.20
CA ASN A 142 9.99 -14.89 -9.52
C ASN A 142 11.16 -15.85 -9.83
N PHE A 143 12.27 -15.68 -9.10
CA PHE A 143 13.55 -16.29 -9.45
C PHE A 143 13.65 -17.75 -9.01
N PRO A 144 14.50 -18.58 -9.66
CA PRO A 144 14.76 -19.93 -9.16
C PRO A 144 15.48 -19.88 -7.81
N PHE A 145 14.85 -20.38 -6.74
CA PHE A 145 15.38 -20.25 -5.37
C PHE A 145 16.27 -21.41 -4.92
N ASN A 146 16.15 -22.57 -5.58
CA ASN A 146 16.77 -23.80 -5.08
C ASN A 146 18.21 -23.94 -5.58
N HIS A 147 19.11 -24.39 -4.71
CA HIS A 147 20.47 -24.73 -5.13
C HIS A 147 20.53 -26.18 -5.63
N ILE A 148 21.35 -26.43 -6.66
CA ILE A 148 21.66 -27.78 -7.15
C ILE A 148 23.14 -27.95 -7.45
N ASN A 149 23.69 -29.12 -7.12
CA ASN A 149 25.08 -29.50 -7.40
C ASN A 149 25.27 -30.19 -8.77
N LYS A 150 24.42 -29.89 -9.76
CA LYS A 150 24.61 -30.30 -11.17
C LYS A 150 25.34 -29.19 -11.95
N SER A 151 25.98 -29.53 -13.06
CA SER A 151 26.52 -28.52 -13.98
C SER A 151 25.40 -27.89 -14.82
N VAL A 152 25.59 -26.63 -15.23
CA VAL A 152 24.61 -25.88 -16.04
C VAL A 152 24.29 -26.60 -17.36
N SER A 153 25.27 -27.27 -17.96
CA SER A 153 25.11 -28.08 -19.17
C SER A 153 24.27 -29.36 -18.97
N GLU A 154 24.05 -29.79 -17.73
CA GLU A 154 23.26 -30.98 -17.39
C GLU A 154 21.83 -30.65 -16.98
N LEU A 155 21.51 -29.35 -16.79
CA LEU A 155 20.17 -28.90 -16.45
C LEU A 155 19.34 -28.68 -17.71
N THR A 156 18.19 -29.33 -17.76
CA THR A 156 17.12 -29.01 -18.74
C THR A 156 16.60 -27.58 -18.54
N ASP A 157 15.98 -27.00 -19.56
CA ASP A 157 15.35 -25.68 -19.48
C ASP A 157 14.37 -25.58 -18.28
N LEU A 158 13.60 -26.65 -18.04
CA LEU A 158 12.64 -26.70 -16.94
C LEU A 158 13.31 -26.81 -15.56
N GLU A 159 14.42 -27.55 -15.45
CA GLU A 159 15.21 -27.59 -14.20
C GLU A 159 15.82 -26.22 -13.88
N ARG A 160 16.24 -25.44 -14.89
CA ARG A 160 16.74 -24.06 -14.69
C ARG A 160 15.67 -23.09 -14.19
N CYS A 161 14.39 -23.39 -14.40
CA CYS A 161 13.31 -22.62 -13.80
C CYS A 161 13.17 -22.84 -12.28
N VAL A 162 13.72 -23.94 -11.76
CA VAL A 162 13.60 -24.33 -10.34
C VAL A 162 14.91 -24.09 -9.61
N PHE A 163 16.05 -24.29 -10.27
CA PHE A 163 17.37 -24.28 -9.64
C PHE A 163 18.26 -23.12 -10.11
N ASP A 164 18.79 -22.36 -9.16
CA ASP A 164 19.88 -21.40 -9.34
C ASP A 164 21.17 -21.99 -8.79
N ARG A 165 22.01 -22.51 -9.69
CA ARG A 165 23.28 -23.13 -9.31
C ARG A 165 24.16 -22.10 -8.61
N LYS A 166 24.54 -22.39 -7.36
CA LYS A 166 25.38 -21.56 -6.50
C LYS A 166 24.86 -20.13 -6.34
N HIS A 167 23.58 -19.89 -6.63
CA HIS A 167 22.99 -18.56 -6.61
C HIS A 167 23.66 -17.58 -7.59
N GLU A 168 24.19 -18.09 -8.71
CA GLU A 168 24.90 -17.29 -9.72
C GLU A 168 23.97 -16.26 -10.36
N ALA A 169 22.73 -16.66 -10.69
CA ALA A 169 21.79 -15.79 -11.38
C ALA A 169 21.31 -14.65 -10.46
N ILE A 170 21.01 -14.94 -9.19
CA ILE A 170 20.65 -13.90 -8.21
C ILE A 170 21.84 -13.03 -7.80
N ASP A 171 23.09 -13.53 -7.85
CA ASP A 171 24.30 -12.72 -7.64
C ASP A 171 24.51 -11.73 -8.79
N ILE A 172 24.39 -12.18 -10.04
CA ILE A 172 24.43 -11.32 -11.24
C ILE A 172 23.32 -10.26 -11.16
N CYS A 173 22.10 -10.70 -10.83
CA CYS A 173 20.98 -9.79 -10.69
C CYS A 173 21.25 -8.73 -9.63
N SER A 174 21.69 -9.14 -8.44
CA SER A 174 22.01 -8.22 -7.33
C SER A 174 23.11 -7.23 -7.69
N ARG A 175 24.10 -7.63 -8.50
CA ARG A 175 25.18 -6.77 -8.98
C ARG A 175 24.67 -5.69 -9.94
N ASP A 176 23.93 -6.10 -10.96
CA ASP A 176 23.69 -5.28 -12.16
C ASP A 176 22.33 -4.57 -12.17
N ILE A 177 21.39 -4.98 -11.30
CA ILE A 177 20.02 -4.44 -11.26
C ILE A 177 19.96 -2.91 -11.10
N ARG A 178 20.95 -2.33 -10.43
CA ARG A 178 21.05 -0.87 -10.24
C ARG A 178 21.15 -0.12 -11.57
N GLU A 179 21.77 -0.71 -12.59
CA GLU A 179 22.03 -0.06 -13.88
C GLU A 179 20.76 0.11 -14.73
N PHE A 180 19.71 -0.67 -14.42
CA PHE A 180 18.46 -0.70 -15.18
C PHE A 180 17.31 0.03 -14.48
N LEU A 181 17.38 0.18 -13.15
CA LEU A 181 16.41 0.93 -12.36
C LEU A 181 16.48 2.43 -12.60
N VAL A 182 15.33 3.10 -12.67
CA VAL A 182 15.27 4.57 -12.59
C VAL A 182 15.97 5.04 -11.30
N PRO A 183 16.93 5.98 -11.38
CA PRO A 183 17.67 6.46 -10.22
C PRO A 183 16.74 6.99 -9.12
N TYR A 184 17.04 6.61 -7.86
CA TYR A 184 16.37 7.07 -6.64
C TYR A 184 14.91 6.65 -6.43
N SER A 185 14.16 6.29 -7.48
CA SER A 185 12.74 5.90 -7.38
C SER A 185 12.43 4.47 -7.81
N GLY A 186 13.32 3.85 -8.60
CA GLY A 186 13.16 2.48 -9.07
C GLY A 186 13.14 1.48 -7.91
N ARG A 187 12.34 0.43 -8.05
CA ARG A 187 12.20 -0.64 -7.06
C ARG A 187 12.38 -2.00 -7.70
N ALA A 188 12.96 -2.93 -6.94
CA ALA A 188 13.06 -4.33 -7.32
C ALA A 188 12.24 -5.17 -6.35
N PHE A 189 11.50 -6.14 -6.89
CA PHE A 189 10.71 -7.10 -6.11
C PHE A 189 11.05 -8.50 -6.56
N PHE A 190 11.24 -9.36 -5.56
CA PHE A 190 11.55 -10.75 -5.76
C PHE A 190 10.53 -11.55 -4.97
N ASP A 191 9.91 -12.54 -5.61
CA ASP A 191 9.23 -13.57 -4.86
C ASP A 191 10.27 -14.42 -4.11
N PHE A 192 9.88 -15.08 -3.04
CA PHE A 192 10.78 -15.92 -2.26
C PHE A 192 9.95 -16.88 -1.40
N SER A 193 10.39 -18.13 -1.28
CA SER A 193 9.80 -19.10 -0.35
C SER A 193 10.80 -19.51 0.71
N ALA A 194 10.52 -19.12 1.97
CA ALA A 194 11.32 -19.50 3.13
C ALA A 194 11.19 -20.97 3.51
N ALA A 195 10.23 -21.71 2.92
CA ALA A 195 10.08 -23.15 3.13
C ALA A 195 11.17 -23.96 2.41
N ILE A 196 11.63 -23.48 1.25
CA ILE A 196 12.53 -24.23 0.36
C ILE A 196 13.90 -23.56 0.16
N ALA A 197 14.07 -22.29 0.58
CA ALA A 197 15.31 -21.54 0.43
C ALA A 197 15.69 -20.73 1.69
N SER A 198 16.98 -20.45 1.86
CA SER A 198 17.51 -19.71 3.01
C SER A 198 17.46 -18.20 2.80
N ILE A 199 16.63 -17.53 3.61
CA ILE A 199 16.55 -16.05 3.62
C ILE A 199 17.87 -15.40 4.03
N GLU A 200 18.68 -16.09 4.84
CA GLU A 200 20.01 -15.63 5.26
C GLU A 200 20.97 -15.60 4.06
N GLN A 201 20.98 -16.66 3.25
CA GLN A 201 21.80 -16.71 2.05
C GLN A 201 21.41 -15.61 1.06
N PHE A 202 20.11 -15.41 0.83
CA PHE A 202 19.63 -14.33 -0.03
C PHE A 202 20.01 -12.95 0.53
N SER A 203 19.88 -12.75 1.84
CA SER A 203 20.29 -11.52 2.51
C SER A 203 21.79 -11.25 2.37
N ASN A 204 22.63 -12.28 2.45
CA ASN A 204 24.08 -12.18 2.30
C ASN A 204 24.48 -11.79 0.86
N ILE A 205 23.83 -12.37 -0.15
CA ILE A 205 24.06 -12.02 -1.57
C ILE A 205 23.63 -10.58 -1.84
N ALA A 206 22.46 -10.18 -1.34
CA ALA A 206 21.99 -8.79 -1.45
C ALA A 206 22.98 -7.81 -0.78
N ALA A 207 23.42 -8.13 0.45
CA ALA A 207 24.36 -7.29 1.21
C ALA A 207 25.73 -7.15 0.52
N LYS A 208 26.24 -8.22 -0.11
CA LYS A 208 27.48 -8.20 -0.92
C LYS A 208 27.46 -7.09 -1.98
N HIS A 209 26.29 -6.79 -2.54
CA HIS A 209 26.10 -5.76 -3.57
C HIS A 209 25.45 -4.46 -3.03
N ASN A 210 25.52 -4.24 -1.71
CA ASN A 210 24.99 -3.06 -1.02
C ASN A 210 23.47 -2.89 -1.14
N TRP A 211 22.74 -4.00 -1.20
CA TRP A 211 21.29 -4.02 -1.08
C TRP A 211 20.85 -4.41 0.33
N LYS A 212 19.73 -3.84 0.75
CA LYS A 212 19.04 -4.22 1.98
C LYS A 212 17.68 -4.78 1.60
N LEU A 213 17.44 -6.05 1.97
CA LEU A 213 16.14 -6.66 1.78
C LEU A 213 15.11 -6.08 2.75
N GLN A 214 13.90 -5.87 2.25
CA GLN A 214 12.75 -5.44 3.04
C GLN A 214 11.57 -6.33 2.69
N LEU A 215 10.98 -6.97 3.70
CA LEU A 215 9.73 -7.70 3.55
C LEU A 215 8.59 -6.72 3.21
N VAL A 216 7.95 -6.91 2.06
CA VAL A 216 6.83 -6.05 1.62
C VAL A 216 5.47 -6.71 1.80
N ASN A 217 5.40 -8.01 1.60
CA ASN A 217 4.22 -8.82 1.87
C ASN A 217 4.65 -10.21 2.33
N GLU A 218 3.87 -10.81 3.21
CA GLU A 218 4.05 -12.19 3.66
C GLU A 218 2.67 -12.85 3.56
N ASP A 219 2.58 -13.91 2.77
CA ASP A 219 1.42 -14.78 2.78
C ASP A 219 1.77 -16.01 3.62
N LYS A 220 1.04 -16.21 4.72
CA LYS A 220 1.23 -17.34 5.65
C LYS A 220 0.33 -18.51 5.30
N THR A 221 -0.11 -18.62 4.05
CA THR A 221 -0.79 -19.83 3.60
C THR A 221 0.14 -21.00 3.87
N THR A 222 -0.21 -21.81 4.88
CA THR A 222 0.41 -23.11 5.11
C THR A 222 0.07 -23.93 3.88
N VAL A 223 1.05 -24.06 2.98
CA VAL A 223 1.04 -25.20 2.06
C VAL A 223 1.30 -26.37 2.98
N ASP A 224 0.26 -27.10 3.37
CA ASP A 224 0.45 -28.32 4.14
C ASP A 224 1.15 -29.31 3.20
N GLU A 225 2.48 -29.41 3.33
CA GLU A 225 3.38 -30.13 2.42
C GLU A 225 3.09 -31.64 2.33
N GLU A 226 2.19 -32.17 3.17
CA GLU A 226 1.69 -33.54 3.12
C GLU A 226 0.20 -33.67 2.78
N SER A 227 -0.66 -32.67 3.03
CA SER A 227 -2.12 -32.80 2.81
C SER A 227 -2.61 -32.25 1.47
N ASP A 228 -1.78 -31.48 0.75
CA ASP A 228 -2.10 -31.00 -0.61
C ASP A 228 -1.49 -31.89 -1.72
N PHE A 229 -0.84 -33.01 -1.35
CA PHE A 229 -0.03 -33.83 -2.28
C PHE A 229 -0.40 -35.32 -2.35
N GLU A 230 -1.46 -35.77 -1.66
CA GLU A 230 -2.15 -37.02 -1.98
C GLU A 230 -3.40 -36.70 -2.83
N GLU A 231 -3.47 -37.33 -4.01
CA GLU A 231 -4.51 -37.24 -5.05
C GLU A 231 -4.57 -35.94 -5.88
N LEU A 232 -3.78 -35.94 -6.97
CA LEU A 232 -4.27 -35.45 -8.27
C LEU A 232 -4.48 -36.64 -9.22
N ASP A 233 -5.35 -37.57 -8.81
CA ASP A 233 -6.39 -37.92 -9.78
C ASP A 233 -7.07 -36.59 -10.11
N LEU A 234 -7.20 -36.25 -11.40
CA LEU A 234 -8.11 -35.19 -11.82
C LEU A 234 -9.38 -35.38 -10.98
N PRO A 235 -9.82 -34.40 -10.17
CA PRO A 235 -11.03 -34.64 -9.43
C PRO A 235 -12.07 -34.95 -10.51
N ILE A 236 -12.59 -36.17 -10.47
CA ILE A 236 -13.99 -36.34 -10.80
C ILE A 236 -14.68 -35.56 -9.69
N GLU A 237 -14.65 -34.23 -9.81
CA GLU A 237 -15.53 -33.38 -9.04
C GLU A 237 -16.89 -33.98 -9.36
N ASP A 238 -17.60 -34.43 -8.33
CA ASP A 238 -19.03 -34.59 -8.45
C ASP A 238 -19.50 -33.31 -9.11
N LEU A 239 -19.98 -33.41 -10.36
CA LEU A 239 -20.67 -32.31 -11.02
C LEU A 239 -21.60 -31.73 -9.95
N PRO A 240 -21.55 -30.41 -9.67
CA PRO A 240 -22.10 -29.83 -8.47
C PRO A 240 -23.47 -30.45 -8.22
N ARG A 241 -23.52 -31.34 -7.20
CA ARG A 241 -24.74 -32.09 -6.89
C ARG A 241 -25.86 -31.08 -6.82
N SER A 242 -27.05 -31.41 -7.30
CA SER A 242 -28.19 -30.49 -7.33
C SER A 242 -28.35 -29.83 -5.95
N CYS A 243 -27.79 -28.64 -5.80
CA CYS A 243 -27.74 -27.95 -4.53
C CYS A 243 -29.14 -27.44 -4.23
N ARG A 244 -29.41 -27.18 -2.95
CA ARG A 244 -30.65 -26.48 -2.59
C ARG A 244 -30.74 -25.18 -3.41
N PRO A 245 -31.84 -24.97 -4.17
CA PRO A 245 -32.02 -23.75 -4.94
C PRO A 245 -31.81 -22.53 -4.06
N THR A 246 -30.97 -21.60 -4.50
CA THR A 246 -30.65 -20.42 -3.70
C THR A 246 -31.84 -19.47 -3.71
N CYS A 247 -32.21 -18.91 -2.55
CA CYS A 247 -33.25 -17.87 -2.46
C CYS A 247 -32.85 -16.52 -3.11
N PHE A 248 -31.58 -16.39 -3.53
CA PHE A 248 -31.00 -15.22 -4.18
C PHE A 248 -30.62 -15.53 -5.63
N ASP A 249 -31.46 -15.08 -6.57
CA ASP A 249 -31.07 -15.01 -7.97
C ASP A 249 -30.05 -13.87 -8.22
N LYS A 250 -29.50 -13.81 -9.45
CA LYS A 250 -28.54 -12.78 -9.85
C LYS A 250 -29.07 -11.34 -9.65
N LYS A 251 -30.38 -11.12 -9.83
CA LYS A 251 -31.03 -9.80 -9.69
C LYS A 251 -31.12 -9.39 -8.21
N LYS A 252 -31.50 -10.31 -7.33
CA LYS A 252 -31.51 -10.11 -5.88
C LYS A 252 -30.10 -9.88 -5.33
N LEU A 253 -29.08 -10.58 -5.83
CA LEU A 253 -27.69 -10.34 -5.45
C LEU A 253 -27.24 -8.92 -5.82
N LYS A 254 -27.54 -8.45 -7.04
CA LYS A 254 -27.24 -7.08 -7.47
C LYS A 254 -27.98 -6.03 -6.61
N ARG A 255 -29.25 -6.29 -6.29
CA ARG A 255 -30.03 -5.42 -5.37
C ARG A 255 -29.42 -5.36 -3.99
N LEU A 256 -29.00 -6.50 -3.42
CA LEU A 256 -28.37 -6.56 -2.10
C LEU A 256 -27.05 -5.79 -2.08
N HIS A 257 -26.20 -5.98 -3.09
CA HIS A 257 -24.95 -5.25 -3.25
C HIS A 257 -25.19 -3.73 -3.26
N ASN A 258 -26.15 -3.26 -4.08
CA ASN A 258 -26.47 -1.84 -4.19
C ASN A 258 -27.06 -1.28 -2.89
N ALA A 259 -27.90 -2.05 -2.19
CA ALA A 259 -28.48 -1.62 -0.92
C ALA A 259 -27.45 -1.52 0.22
N ALA A 260 -26.39 -2.35 0.19
CA ALA A 260 -25.37 -2.39 1.23
C ALA A 260 -24.18 -1.44 0.97
N THR A 261 -23.84 -1.20 -0.29
CA THR A 261 -22.61 -0.46 -0.65
C THR A 261 -22.78 1.05 -0.43
N ASN A 262 -21.86 1.67 0.30
CA ASN A 262 -21.79 3.12 0.52
C ASN A 262 -23.04 3.78 1.14
N HIS A 263 -23.91 2.99 1.78
CA HIS A 263 -25.08 3.50 2.50
C HIS A 263 -24.84 3.51 4.02
N VAL A 264 -25.41 4.51 4.71
CA VAL A 264 -25.37 4.64 6.17
C VAL A 264 -26.69 4.16 6.79
N GLY A 265 -26.62 3.60 8.00
CA GLY A 265 -27.82 3.18 8.74
C GLY A 265 -28.52 1.93 8.17
N VAL A 266 -27.80 1.11 7.40
CA VAL A 266 -28.28 -0.14 6.82
C VAL A 266 -27.69 -1.31 7.61
N SER A 267 -28.47 -1.91 8.50
CA SER A 267 -28.07 -3.10 9.26
C SER A 267 -28.36 -4.39 8.48
N GLN A 268 -27.63 -5.47 8.79
CA GLN A 268 -27.91 -6.79 8.21
C GLN A 268 -29.33 -7.26 8.53
N THR A 269 -29.86 -6.93 9.71
CA THR A 269 -31.25 -7.22 10.10
C THR A 269 -32.27 -6.44 9.26
N LYS A 270 -31.96 -5.17 8.92
CA LYS A 270 -32.82 -4.36 8.05
C LYS A 270 -32.87 -4.94 6.64
N LEU A 271 -31.70 -5.30 6.09
CA LEU A 271 -31.60 -5.99 4.79
C LEU A 271 -32.30 -7.36 4.83
N ALA A 272 -32.20 -8.10 5.94
CA ALA A 272 -32.87 -9.39 6.09
C ALA A 272 -34.40 -9.27 5.96
N ARG A 273 -35.00 -8.25 6.60
CA ARG A 273 -36.43 -7.93 6.47
C ARG A 273 -36.81 -7.50 5.06
N GLU A 274 -36.02 -6.65 4.42
CA GLU A 274 -36.27 -6.18 3.05
C GLU A 274 -36.24 -7.32 2.02
N PHE A 275 -35.32 -8.27 2.18
CA PHE A 275 -35.15 -9.40 1.27
C PHE A 275 -35.95 -10.64 1.69
N GLY A 276 -36.69 -10.59 2.80
CA GLY A 276 -37.52 -11.69 3.30
C GLY A 276 -36.71 -12.94 3.66
N VAL A 277 -35.50 -12.78 4.21
CA VAL A 277 -34.57 -13.87 4.53
C VAL A 277 -34.02 -13.75 5.95
N ALA A 278 -33.40 -14.81 6.47
CA ALA A 278 -32.69 -14.75 7.74
C ALA A 278 -31.44 -13.83 7.65
N GLN A 279 -31.08 -13.20 8.76
CA GLN A 279 -29.91 -12.31 8.83
C GLN A 279 -28.59 -13.05 8.52
N SER A 280 -28.47 -14.33 8.88
CA SER A 280 -27.32 -15.18 8.55
C SER A 280 -27.11 -15.31 7.04
N ILE A 281 -28.19 -15.34 6.25
CA ILE A 281 -28.12 -15.38 4.78
C ILE A 281 -27.54 -14.06 4.25
N ILE A 282 -27.97 -12.92 4.79
CA ILE A 282 -27.41 -11.61 4.42
C ILE A 282 -25.92 -11.54 4.76
N HIS A 283 -25.53 -11.95 5.98
CA HIS A 283 -24.13 -12.01 6.40
C HIS A 283 -23.28 -12.83 5.41
N TYR A 284 -23.70 -14.06 5.12
CA TYR A 284 -23.00 -14.94 4.19
C TYR A 284 -22.86 -14.33 2.80
N ARG A 285 -23.93 -13.71 2.26
CA ARG A 285 -23.90 -13.08 0.94
C ARG A 285 -23.01 -11.85 0.88
N LEU A 286 -23.05 -10.97 1.88
CA LEU A 286 -22.17 -9.81 1.96
C LEU A 286 -20.70 -10.23 2.07
N LYS A 287 -20.40 -11.26 2.88
CA LYS A 287 -19.07 -11.84 2.99
C LYS A 287 -18.58 -12.41 1.65
N LYS A 288 -19.43 -13.18 0.94
CA LYS A 288 -19.11 -13.73 -0.38
C LYS A 288 -18.91 -12.66 -1.47
N MET A 289 -19.54 -11.49 -1.31
CA MET A 289 -19.33 -10.31 -2.16
C MET A 289 -18.09 -9.47 -1.78
N GLY A 290 -17.36 -9.84 -0.70
CA GLY A 290 -16.21 -9.08 -0.22
C GLY A 290 -16.56 -7.78 0.53
N LEU A 291 -17.83 -7.54 0.85
CA LEU A 291 -18.26 -6.33 1.56
C LEU A 291 -17.97 -6.45 3.06
N LYS A 292 -17.20 -5.50 3.59
CA LYS A 292 -16.84 -5.40 5.01
C LYS A 292 -17.55 -4.23 5.68
N TYR A 293 -17.88 -4.39 6.96
CA TYR A 293 -18.42 -3.32 7.78
C TYR A 293 -17.28 -2.47 8.37
N TYR A 294 -17.39 -1.15 8.26
CA TYR A 294 -16.42 -0.20 8.79
C TYR A 294 -17.09 0.79 9.74
N ASN A 295 -16.42 1.08 10.86
CA ASN A 295 -16.88 2.13 11.77
C ASN A 295 -16.65 3.50 11.14
N ARG A 296 -17.69 4.35 11.16
CA ARG A 296 -17.58 5.73 10.69
C ARG A 296 -16.89 6.56 11.76
N TYR A 297 -15.79 7.22 11.40
CA TYR A 297 -15.17 8.23 12.26
C TYR A 297 -15.95 9.55 12.17
N LYS A 298 -16.06 10.28 13.30
CA LYS A 298 -16.59 11.64 13.29
C LYS A 298 -15.63 12.54 12.51
N ALA A 299 -16.13 13.21 11.49
CA ALA A 299 -15.37 14.18 10.70
C ALA A 299 -15.94 15.59 10.95
N PRO A 300 -15.10 16.65 10.92
CA PRO A 300 -15.58 18.02 10.96
C PRO A 300 -16.60 18.27 9.85
N ARG A 301 -17.72 18.93 10.17
CA ARG A 301 -18.71 19.32 9.18
C ARG A 301 -18.18 20.51 8.40
N TYR A 302 -17.96 20.34 7.09
CA TYR A 302 -17.56 21.43 6.20
C TYR A 302 -18.77 22.02 5.47
N SER A 303 -18.82 23.34 5.34
CA SER A 303 -19.69 23.99 4.35
C SER A 303 -19.12 23.79 2.93
N GLN A 304 -19.94 24.00 1.90
CA GLN A 304 -19.49 23.92 0.50
C GLN A 304 -18.31 24.87 0.21
N GLU A 305 -18.36 26.08 0.76
CA GLU A 305 -17.27 27.04 0.66
C GLU A 305 -15.99 26.53 1.33
N GLN A 306 -16.10 25.94 2.53
CA GLN A 306 -14.95 25.41 3.25
C GLN A 306 -14.30 24.23 2.50
N LEU A 307 -15.09 23.34 1.89
CA LEU A 307 -14.58 22.23 1.07
C LEU A 307 -13.73 22.73 -0.11
N GLN A 308 -14.11 23.85 -0.72
CA GLN A 308 -13.34 24.46 -1.81
C GLN A 308 -12.12 25.25 -1.31
N GLN A 309 -12.25 25.95 -0.17
CA GLN A 309 -11.20 26.85 0.34
C GLN A 309 -10.10 26.11 1.10
N ALA A 310 -10.43 25.07 1.88
CA ALA A 310 -9.49 24.40 2.76
C ALA A 310 -8.29 23.81 1.99
N PRO A 311 -8.44 23.06 0.88
CA PRO A 311 -7.30 22.55 0.12
C PRO A 311 -6.42 23.68 -0.44
N LYS A 312 -7.04 24.74 -0.98
CA LYS A 312 -6.33 25.90 -1.56
C LYS A 312 -5.50 26.62 -0.49
N LYS A 313 -6.09 26.87 0.69
CA LYS A 313 -5.43 27.53 1.83
C LYS A 313 -4.33 26.66 2.42
N CYS A 314 -4.56 25.36 2.61
CA CYS A 314 -3.54 24.41 3.03
C CYS A 314 -2.35 24.37 2.06
N GLY A 315 -2.61 24.34 0.75
CA GLY A 315 -1.55 24.38 -0.27
C GLY A 315 -0.73 25.67 -0.24
N LYS A 316 -1.37 26.83 -0.06
CA LYS A 316 -0.69 28.13 0.11
C LYS A 316 0.17 28.14 1.38
N LEU A 317 -0.39 27.71 2.51
CA LEU A 317 0.31 27.64 3.79
C LEU A 317 1.52 26.69 3.71
N ARG A 318 1.36 25.51 3.10
CA ARG A 318 2.44 24.55 2.88
C ARG A 318 3.60 25.16 2.10
N ARG A 319 3.31 25.84 0.98
CA ARG A 319 4.35 26.51 0.18
C ARG A 319 5.08 27.58 0.98
N GLN A 320 4.36 28.36 1.78
CA GLN A 320 4.96 29.38 2.64
C GLN A 320 5.84 28.84 3.76
N ILE A 321 5.63 27.61 4.22
CA ILE A 321 6.42 27.00 5.29
C ILE A 321 7.64 26.26 4.72
N ILE A 322 7.40 25.41 3.71
CA ILE A 322 8.42 24.51 3.15
C ILE A 322 9.46 25.29 2.33
N THR A 323 9.04 26.22 1.48
CA THR A 323 9.97 26.92 0.57
C THR A 323 10.93 27.85 1.30
N SER A 324 10.62 28.22 2.55
CA SER A 324 11.38 29.22 3.30
C SER A 324 12.14 28.65 4.49
N ASN A 325 12.12 27.32 4.69
CA ASN A 325 12.64 26.62 5.87
C ASN A 325 12.21 27.28 7.18
N THR A 326 10.92 27.65 7.27
CA THR A 326 10.38 28.41 8.41
C THR A 326 9.81 27.45 9.46
N LEU A 327 10.24 27.59 10.71
CA LEU A 327 9.66 26.86 11.84
C LEU A 327 8.23 27.32 12.10
N ILE A 328 7.32 26.38 12.38
CA ILE A 328 5.95 26.71 12.75
C ILE A 328 5.79 26.64 14.26
N ILE A 329 5.23 27.70 14.83
CA ILE A 329 4.75 27.73 16.22
C ILE A 329 3.23 27.74 16.14
N VAL A 330 2.57 26.79 16.79
CA VAL A 330 1.11 26.66 16.78
C VAL A 330 0.60 26.90 18.20
N ASP A 331 -0.59 27.48 18.32
CA ASP A 331 -1.31 27.69 19.58
C ASP A 331 -2.76 27.23 19.40
N ASP A 332 -3.30 26.59 20.44
CA ASP A 332 -4.70 26.14 20.53
C ASP A 332 -5.22 26.23 21.97
N GLU A 333 -6.53 26.32 22.10
CA GLU A 333 -7.25 26.38 23.38
C GLU A 333 -8.00 25.07 23.60
N LYS A 334 -7.85 24.46 24.78
CA LYS A 334 -8.59 23.26 25.16
C LYS A 334 -9.33 23.47 26.47
N TYR A 335 -10.59 23.04 26.48
CA TYR A 335 -11.46 23.08 27.66
C TYR A 335 -11.40 21.76 28.40
N PHE A 336 -11.24 21.84 29.71
CA PHE A 336 -11.32 20.72 30.63
C PHE A 336 -12.49 20.95 31.60
N SER A 337 -13.43 20.02 31.61
CA SER A 337 -14.45 19.92 32.64
C SER A 337 -13.95 19.05 33.78
N PHE A 338 -14.38 19.34 35.01
CA PHE A 338 -14.09 18.49 36.17
C PHE A 338 -14.80 17.13 36.10
N SER A 339 -15.94 17.05 35.41
CA SER A 339 -16.51 15.79 34.93
C SER A 339 -15.87 15.44 33.59
N ASN A 340 -15.60 14.17 33.32
CA ASN A 340 -14.89 13.70 32.12
C ASN A 340 -15.72 13.80 30.81
N ASP A 341 -16.63 14.77 30.73
CA ASP A 341 -17.57 14.99 29.63
C ASP A 341 -16.92 15.84 28.54
N GLU A 342 -16.51 15.20 27.45
CA GLU A 342 -16.00 15.92 26.27
C GLU A 342 -17.10 16.80 25.65
N MET A 343 -17.03 18.10 25.91
CA MET A 343 -17.98 19.08 25.35
C MET A 343 -17.79 19.22 23.83
N LEU A 344 -18.80 18.80 23.05
CA LEU A 344 -18.91 19.12 21.64
C LEU A 344 -19.16 20.63 21.45
N GLN A 345 -18.47 21.27 20.49
CA GLN A 345 -18.73 22.67 20.14
C GLN A 345 -20.22 22.88 19.85
N ASN A 346 -20.84 23.82 20.60
CA ASN A 346 -22.24 24.25 20.56
C ASN A 346 -23.28 23.43 21.36
N VAL A 347 -22.91 22.73 22.44
CA VAL A 347 -23.89 22.23 23.41
C VAL A 347 -23.84 23.12 24.66
N GLY A 348 -24.90 23.88 24.90
CA GLY A 348 -25.07 24.64 26.15
C GLY A 348 -25.77 23.80 27.21
N PHE A 349 -25.41 24.00 28.49
CA PHE A 349 -26.14 23.46 29.64
C PHE A 349 -26.30 24.54 30.71
N PHE A 350 -27.35 24.45 31.52
CA PHE A 350 -27.57 25.32 32.67
C PHE A 350 -26.94 24.66 33.90
N SER A 351 -26.08 25.38 34.63
CA SER A 351 -25.46 24.92 35.88
C SER A 351 -25.39 26.07 36.89
N LEU A 352 -25.53 25.74 38.17
CA LEU A 352 -25.39 26.65 39.32
C LEU A 352 -23.91 26.90 39.69
N ASP A 353 -23.00 26.04 39.22
CA ASP A 353 -21.56 26.20 39.42
C ASP A 353 -20.81 25.92 38.10
N LYS A 354 -19.97 26.87 37.69
CA LYS A 354 -19.53 27.05 36.29
C LYS A 354 -18.01 27.08 36.16
N GLU A 355 -17.28 26.56 37.14
CA GLU A 355 -15.82 26.54 37.05
C GLU A 355 -15.37 25.45 36.07
N HIS A 356 -14.94 25.87 34.88
CA HIS A 356 -14.21 25.03 33.92
C HIS A 356 -12.79 25.55 33.82
N ALA A 357 -11.82 24.65 33.77
CA ALA A 357 -10.42 24.99 33.53
C ALA A 357 -10.16 25.04 32.02
N LEU A 358 -9.56 26.13 31.58
CA LEU A 358 -9.10 26.33 30.21
C LEU A 358 -7.59 26.26 30.20
N ASP A 359 -7.05 25.45 29.28
CA ASP A 359 -5.63 25.45 28.99
C ASP A 359 -5.37 26.08 27.63
N ASN A 360 -4.46 27.04 27.59
CA ASN A 360 -3.86 27.55 26.37
C ASN A 360 -2.37 27.18 26.34
N LEU A 361 -1.91 26.65 25.20
CA LEU A 361 -0.59 26.08 25.05
C LEU A 361 -0.03 26.33 23.64
N ALA A 362 1.20 26.84 23.56
CA ALA A 362 1.93 26.92 22.31
C ALA A 362 2.94 25.77 22.16
N LEU A 363 3.04 25.23 20.96
CA LEU A 363 3.90 24.09 20.63
C LEU A 363 4.73 24.36 19.37
N SER A 364 5.97 23.90 19.39
CA SER A 364 6.89 23.89 18.24
C SER A 364 7.77 22.63 18.27
N VAL A 365 8.58 22.43 17.23
CA VAL A 365 9.58 21.35 17.22
C VAL A 365 10.64 21.46 18.33
N LYS A 366 10.80 22.64 18.94
CA LYS A 366 11.76 22.89 20.04
C LYS A 366 11.15 22.75 21.43
N GLY A 367 9.89 22.33 21.53
CA GLY A 367 9.21 22.10 22.81
C GLY A 367 7.90 22.88 22.93
N ILE A 368 7.48 23.04 24.18
CA ILE A 368 6.14 23.48 24.56
C ILE A 368 6.26 24.69 25.50
N SER A 369 5.44 25.72 25.31
CA SER A 369 5.40 26.88 26.21
C SER A 369 4.82 26.51 27.57
N LYS A 370 5.03 27.36 28.59
CA LYS A 370 4.33 27.18 29.87
C LYS A 370 2.81 27.30 29.64
N PRO A 371 1.99 26.28 29.97
CA PRO A 371 0.55 26.35 29.78
C PRO A 371 -0.04 27.46 30.63
N PHE A 372 -1.10 28.10 30.12
CA PHE A 372 -1.99 28.92 30.93
C PHE A 372 -3.23 28.13 31.27
N ILE A 373 -3.34 27.75 32.55
CA ILE A 373 -4.54 27.15 33.14
C ILE A 373 -5.31 28.27 33.83
N GLY A 374 -6.53 28.54 33.38
CA GLY A 374 -7.38 29.58 33.96
C GLY A 374 -8.83 29.15 34.07
N THR A 375 -9.55 29.68 35.05
CA THR A 375 -11.01 29.52 35.12
C THR A 375 -11.68 30.62 34.30
N THR A 376 -12.69 30.26 33.51
CA THR A 376 -13.49 31.24 32.78
C THR A 376 -14.96 31.12 33.13
N THR A 377 -15.57 32.26 33.44
CA THR A 377 -17.02 32.38 33.69
C THR A 377 -17.86 32.27 32.40
N GLY A 378 -17.23 32.27 31.23
CA GLY A 378 -17.85 32.18 29.91
C GLY A 378 -17.17 31.17 28.99
N PRO A 379 -17.81 30.75 27.89
CA PRO A 379 -17.35 29.67 27.03
C PRO A 379 -16.19 30.03 26.10
N ALA A 380 -15.60 31.23 26.19
CA ALA A 380 -14.60 31.72 25.24
C ALA A 380 -13.58 32.66 25.89
N ILE A 381 -12.32 32.59 25.48
CA ILE A 381 -11.27 33.51 25.90
C ILE A 381 -11.50 34.88 25.26
N THR A 382 -11.48 35.95 26.07
CA THR A 382 -11.57 37.32 25.55
C THR A 382 -10.22 37.80 25.03
N ALA A 383 -10.21 38.79 24.13
CA ALA A 383 -8.95 39.35 23.62
C ALA A 383 -8.02 39.87 24.73
N ASN A 384 -8.56 40.44 25.82
CA ASN A 384 -7.73 40.92 26.94
C ASN A 384 -7.08 39.76 27.70
N VAL A 385 -7.84 38.70 27.98
CA VAL A 385 -7.31 37.49 28.65
C VAL A 385 -6.27 36.81 27.76
N TYR A 386 -6.53 36.71 26.46
CA TYR A 386 -5.57 36.15 25.51
C TYR A 386 -4.24 36.92 25.50
N ILE A 387 -4.28 38.26 25.44
CA ILE A 387 -3.09 39.10 25.48
C ILE A 387 -2.33 38.94 26.81
N ASN A 388 -3.03 39.13 27.93
CA ASN A 388 -2.38 39.22 29.24
C ASN A 388 -1.87 37.86 29.73
N SER A 389 -2.60 36.79 29.46
CA SER A 389 -2.34 35.48 30.05
C SER A 389 -1.66 34.50 29.10
N CYS A 390 -1.92 34.59 27.78
CA CYS A 390 -1.43 33.62 26.79
C CYS A 390 -0.25 34.20 25.99
N LEU A 391 -0.44 35.37 25.37
CA LEU A 391 0.58 35.95 24.48
C LEU A 391 1.87 36.35 25.20
N ASN A 392 1.81 36.77 26.46
CA ASN A 392 3.01 37.02 27.26
C ASN A 392 3.86 35.74 27.45
N LYS A 393 3.21 34.58 27.65
CA LYS A 393 3.91 33.29 27.78
C LYS A 393 4.46 32.81 26.44
N LEU A 394 3.71 33.03 25.37
CA LEU A 394 4.17 32.77 24.01
C LEU A 394 5.42 33.61 23.69
N LEU A 395 5.43 34.89 24.06
CA LEU A 395 6.59 35.76 23.82
C LEU A 395 7.81 35.26 24.56
N ALA A 396 7.68 34.94 25.85
CA ALA A 396 8.78 34.36 26.63
C ALA A 396 9.32 33.07 25.97
N PHE A 397 8.43 32.20 25.50
CA PHE A 397 8.80 30.97 24.78
C PHE A 397 9.53 31.24 23.45
N ILE A 398 9.08 32.24 22.69
CA ILE A 398 9.72 32.64 21.43
C ILE A 398 11.12 33.22 21.71
N GLU A 399 11.24 34.09 22.71
CA GLU A 399 12.51 34.71 23.08
C GLU A 399 13.52 33.66 23.58
N GLU A 400 13.05 32.66 24.34
CA GLU A 400 13.88 31.59 24.89
C GLU A 400 14.34 30.58 23.81
N HIS A 401 13.46 30.17 22.89
CA HIS A 401 13.73 29.03 22.01
C HIS A 401 13.86 29.38 20.52
N HIS A 402 13.36 30.54 20.09
CA HIS A 402 13.22 30.92 18.67
C HIS A 402 13.80 32.31 18.34
N GLY A 403 14.66 32.87 19.20
CA GLY A 403 15.24 34.21 19.01
C GLY A 403 15.96 34.40 17.67
N ASP A 404 16.75 33.41 17.26
CA ASP A 404 17.52 33.42 16.00
C ASP A 404 16.82 32.71 14.84
N ASP A 405 15.67 32.10 15.09
CA ASP A 405 15.00 31.27 14.08
C ASP A 405 14.14 32.09 13.12
N LYS A 406 14.07 31.59 11.90
CA LYS A 406 13.00 31.98 10.99
C LYS A 406 11.74 31.21 11.34
N TYR A 407 10.86 31.83 12.14
CA TYR A 407 9.59 31.21 12.54
C TYR A 407 8.35 31.92 11.98
N ILE A 408 7.20 31.24 12.04
CA ILE A 408 5.87 31.80 11.81
C ILE A 408 4.87 31.24 12.83
N PHE A 409 4.12 32.14 13.46
CA PHE A 409 3.11 31.81 14.44
C PHE A 409 1.74 31.59 13.79
N ARG A 410 1.17 30.39 13.98
CA ARG A 410 -0.13 29.96 13.46
C ARG A 410 -1.14 29.82 14.59
N ARG A 411 -1.84 30.92 14.85
CA ARG A 411 -3.03 30.97 15.72
C ARG A 411 -4.25 30.32 15.09
N ASP A 412 -5.27 30.03 15.90
CA ASP A 412 -6.58 29.55 15.45
C ASP A 412 -7.38 30.61 14.65
N LEU A 413 -8.68 30.42 14.44
CA LEU A 413 -9.57 31.41 13.80
C LEU A 413 -10.58 32.07 14.77
N ALA A 414 -10.38 31.94 16.09
CA ALA A 414 -11.21 32.56 17.11
C ALA A 414 -11.22 34.10 17.03
N SER A 415 -12.32 34.69 17.44
CA SER A 415 -12.53 36.14 17.37
C SER A 415 -11.53 36.93 18.23
N SER A 416 -11.14 36.41 19.39
CA SER A 416 -10.13 36.96 20.31
C SER A 416 -8.78 37.15 19.63
N HIS A 417 -8.36 36.19 18.80
CA HIS A 417 -7.09 36.22 18.12
C HIS A 417 -7.05 37.34 17.08
N TYR A 418 -8.13 37.54 16.31
CA TYR A 418 -8.19 38.57 15.26
C TYR A 418 -8.71 39.93 15.73
N ALA A 419 -8.95 40.09 17.04
CA ALA A 419 -9.30 41.39 17.59
C ALA A 419 -8.21 42.44 17.30
N LYS A 420 -8.63 43.71 17.17
CA LYS A 420 -7.73 44.83 16.85
C LYS A 420 -6.60 44.94 17.88
N LYS A 421 -6.94 44.87 19.17
CA LYS A 421 -5.97 44.93 20.29
C LYS A 421 -4.91 43.83 20.18
N THR A 422 -5.34 42.58 19.94
CA THR A 422 -4.44 41.42 19.79
C THR A 422 -3.50 41.59 18.60
N THR A 423 -4.03 42.05 17.47
CA THR A 423 -3.23 42.26 16.26
C THR A 423 -2.24 43.41 16.43
N THR A 424 -2.63 44.48 17.14
CA THR A 424 -1.72 45.58 17.50
C THR A 424 -0.58 45.08 18.40
N TRP A 425 -0.90 44.29 19.42
CA TRP A 425 0.08 43.71 20.34
C TRP A 425 1.10 42.83 19.59
N LEU A 426 0.64 41.90 18.75
CA LEU A 426 1.53 41.03 17.96
C LEU A 426 2.46 41.81 17.03
N ARG A 427 1.97 42.92 16.45
CA ARG A 427 2.79 43.83 15.62
C ARG A 427 3.82 44.58 16.44
N GLN A 428 3.46 45.05 17.63
CA GLN A 428 4.37 45.76 18.54
C GLN A 428 5.58 44.89 18.89
N TYR A 429 5.36 43.60 19.17
CA TYR A 429 6.42 42.63 19.46
C TYR A 429 7.01 41.96 18.21
N LYS A 430 6.69 42.47 17.00
CA LYS A 430 7.21 41.98 15.71
C LYS A 430 7.04 40.47 15.47
N ILE A 431 6.01 39.86 16.07
CA ILE A 431 5.73 38.42 15.93
C ILE A 431 5.19 38.15 14.52
N LYS A 432 5.88 37.29 13.76
CA LYS A 432 5.46 36.89 12.41
C LYS A 432 4.27 35.95 12.51
N ILE A 433 3.14 36.31 11.90
CA ILE A 433 1.89 35.53 11.98
C ILE A 433 1.43 35.02 10.63
N VAL A 434 0.73 33.88 10.63
CA VAL A 434 -0.01 33.38 9.46
C VAL A 434 -1.19 34.33 9.17
N PRO A 435 -1.26 34.95 7.97
CA PRO A 435 -2.38 35.82 7.61
C PRO A 435 -3.72 35.07 7.57
N LYS A 436 -4.81 35.75 7.95
CA LYS A 436 -6.17 35.17 7.96
C LYS A 436 -6.58 34.57 6.60
N GLN A 437 -6.13 35.20 5.51
CA GLN A 437 -6.47 34.83 4.14
C GLN A 437 -5.90 33.46 3.74
N VAL A 438 -4.81 33.02 4.37
CA VAL A 438 -4.14 31.75 4.08
C VAL A 438 -4.33 30.71 5.19
N ASN A 439 -4.89 31.08 6.34
CA ASN A 439 -5.19 30.14 7.43
C ASN A 439 -6.45 29.31 7.11
N PRO A 440 -6.35 27.98 6.94
CA PRO A 440 -7.48 27.15 6.54
C PRO A 440 -8.51 27.01 7.67
N PRO A 441 -9.81 27.22 7.41
CA PRO A 441 -10.85 27.05 8.41
C PRO A 441 -11.19 25.59 8.65
N ASN A 442 -11.50 25.25 9.90
CA ASN A 442 -12.08 23.95 10.28
C ASN A 442 -11.22 22.73 9.88
N VAL A 443 -9.89 22.83 9.99
CA VAL A 443 -8.95 21.73 9.71
C VAL A 443 -8.18 21.33 10.98
N PRO A 444 -8.87 20.75 11.99
CA PRO A 444 -8.22 20.33 13.25
C PRO A 444 -7.14 19.26 13.00
N LYS A 445 -7.33 18.40 11.99
CA LYS A 445 -6.34 17.38 11.58
C LYS A 445 -4.97 17.95 11.18
N ALA A 446 -4.89 19.24 10.86
CA ALA A 446 -3.64 19.92 10.51
C ALA A 446 -3.11 20.79 11.67
N ARG A 447 -3.62 20.62 12.89
CA ARG A 447 -3.19 21.27 14.12
C ARG A 447 -2.76 20.18 15.12
N PRO A 448 -1.46 20.04 15.41
CA PRO A 448 -0.94 18.94 16.23
C PRO A 448 -1.05 19.19 17.75
N ILE A 449 -2.06 19.95 18.20
CA ILE A 449 -2.24 20.35 19.61
C ILE A 449 -3.35 19.51 20.26
#